data_AF-A0A960FXH4-F1
#
_entry.id   AF-A0A960FXH4-F1
#
_cell.length_a   1.000
_cell.length_b   1.000
_cell.length_c   1.000
_cell.angle_alpha   90.00
_cell.angle_beta   90.00
_cell.angle_gamma   90.00
#
_symmetry.space_group_name_H-M   'P 1'
#
loop_
_entity.id
_entity.type
_entity.pdbx_description
1 polymer ?
#
loop_
_entity_poly.entity_id
_entity_poly.type
_entity_poly.pdbx_seq_one_letter_code
_entity_poly.pdbx_strand_id
1 'polypeptide(L)'
;SVDAATLKKKRVVLTTKLDRIVSFDRTTGVLDAEPGVTIGDLACLFAGARGGEAGGGWFPGVVPGTRFVTLGGAVAADIHGKNHHRDGSFSSCVDSITLRLPSGESLECSRTERRGLFGATVGGMGLTGMIERVRMRMRPVSSSWIRTR
;
A
#
# COMPACT_ATOMS: atom_id res chain seq x y z
N SER A 1 12.30 9.62 0.70
CA SER A 1 12.67 8.25 0.30
C SER A 1 12.36 8.12 -1.18
N VAL A 2 13.37 7.92 -2.02
CA VAL A 2 13.19 7.84 -3.48
C VAL A 2 12.85 6.40 -3.86
N ASP A 3 11.58 6.12 -4.15
CA ASP A 3 11.18 4.82 -4.70
C ASP A 3 11.50 4.81 -6.20
N ALA A 4 12.69 4.31 -6.53
CA ALA A 4 13.20 4.18 -7.89
C ALA A 4 13.19 2.70 -8.30
N ALA A 5 12.16 2.27 -9.04
CA ALA A 5 12.20 0.97 -9.70
C ALA A 5 13.12 1.06 -10.93
N THR A 6 14.19 0.27 -10.94
CA THR A 6 15.17 0.28 -12.03
C THR A 6 14.83 -0.82 -13.04
N LEU A 7 14.36 -0.45 -14.23
CA LEU A 7 14.23 -1.37 -15.36
C LEU A 7 15.57 -1.52 -16.10
N LYS A 8 15.87 -2.72 -16.63
CA LYS A 8 17.12 -3.18 -17.29
C LYS A 8 17.70 -2.31 -18.42
N LYS A 9 17.18 -1.11 -18.68
CA LYS A 9 17.78 -0.06 -19.52
C LYS A 9 17.66 1.30 -18.81
N LYS A 10 18.55 1.59 -17.85
CA LYS A 10 18.86 2.92 -17.25
C LYS A 10 17.71 3.96 -17.28
N ARG A 11 16.51 3.59 -16.87
CA ARG A 11 15.35 4.49 -16.76
C ARG A 11 14.86 4.39 -15.33
N VAL A 12 14.94 5.51 -14.61
CA VAL A 12 14.34 5.69 -13.29
C VAL A 12 12.97 6.31 -13.53
N VAL A 13 11.91 5.60 -13.17
CA VAL A 13 10.55 6.14 -13.20
C VAL A 13 10.23 6.65 -11.80
N LEU A 14 9.96 7.94 -11.67
CA LEU A 14 9.47 8.55 -10.45
C LEU A 14 7.98 8.27 -10.31
N THR A 15 7.58 7.40 -9.39
CA THR A 15 6.18 7.13 -9.05
C THR A 15 5.56 8.19 -8.13
N THR A 16 6.35 9.18 -7.67
CA THR A 16 5.88 10.22 -6.75
C THR A 16 4.81 11.15 -7.32
N LYS A 17 4.61 11.18 -8.65
CA LYS A 17 3.51 11.93 -9.28
C LYS A 17 2.24 11.09 -9.51
N LEU A 18 2.27 9.80 -9.13
CA LEU A 18 1.11 8.91 -9.14
C LEU A 18 0.61 8.77 -7.70
N ASP A 19 0.02 9.82 -7.15
CA ASP A 19 -0.41 9.94 -5.75
C ASP A 19 -1.94 10.10 -5.62
N ARG A 20 -2.70 9.61 -6.60
CA ARG A 20 -4.17 9.67 -6.56
C ARG A 20 -4.78 8.54 -5.74
N ILE A 21 -5.70 8.89 -4.85
CA ILE A 21 -6.71 7.95 -4.34
C ILE A 21 -7.78 7.76 -5.41
N VAL A 22 -7.96 6.52 -5.87
CA VAL A 22 -8.88 6.25 -6.97
C VAL A 22 -10.26 5.90 -6.46
N SER A 23 -10.35 5.09 -5.43
CA SER A 23 -11.62 4.82 -4.74
C SER A 23 -11.39 4.38 -3.31
N PHE A 24 -12.38 4.65 -2.46
CA PHE A 24 -12.43 4.11 -1.10
C PHE A 24 -13.85 3.68 -0.77
N ASP A 25 -14.02 2.38 -0.50
CA ASP A 25 -15.28 1.82 -0.03
C ASP A 25 -15.33 1.90 1.50
N ARG A 26 -16.22 2.73 2.01
CA ARG A 26 -16.42 2.95 3.46
C ARG A 26 -17.18 1.82 4.14
N THR A 27 -17.85 0.94 3.40
CA THR A 27 -18.54 -0.21 3.98
C THR A 27 -17.54 -1.33 4.23
N THR A 28 -16.67 -1.60 3.25
CA THR A 28 -15.70 -2.71 3.33
C THR A 28 -14.32 -2.29 3.84
N GLY A 29 -14.01 -0.99 3.82
CA GLY A 29 -12.68 -0.46 4.17
C GLY A 29 -11.64 -0.63 3.07
N VAL A 30 -12.05 -0.99 1.85
CA VAL A 30 -11.12 -1.23 0.73
C VAL A 30 -10.74 0.10 0.08
N LEU A 31 -9.45 0.38 0.09
CA LEU A 31 -8.81 1.50 -0.59
C LEU A 31 -8.15 1.01 -1.87
N ASP A 32 -8.33 1.75 -2.96
CA ASP A 32 -7.62 1.58 -4.22
C ASP A 32 -6.92 2.90 -4.57
N ALA A 33 -5.60 2.86 -4.66
CA ALA A 33 -4.78 4.05 -4.80
C ALA A 33 -3.53 3.79 -5.66
N GLU A 34 -2.97 4.87 -6.17
CA GLU A 34 -1.72 4.87 -6.91
C GLU A 34 -0.51 4.70 -5.98
N PRO A 35 0.62 4.16 -6.47
CA PRO A 35 1.76 3.76 -5.64
C PRO A 35 2.44 4.93 -4.92
N GLY A 36 2.34 6.16 -5.42
CA GLY A 36 2.98 7.35 -4.85
C GLY A 36 2.27 7.91 -3.62
N VAL A 37 1.04 7.50 -3.34
CA VAL A 37 0.32 7.87 -2.11
C VAL A 37 1.15 7.45 -0.90
N THR A 38 1.36 8.35 0.06
CA THR A 38 2.10 8.00 1.27
C THR A 38 1.20 7.46 2.37
N ILE A 39 1.75 6.59 3.22
CA ILE A 39 1.03 6.09 4.40
C ILE A 39 0.67 7.24 5.35
N GLY A 40 1.53 8.28 5.42
CA GLY A 40 1.26 9.49 6.19
C GLY A 40 0.04 10.25 5.69
N ASP A 41 -0.10 10.40 4.37
CA ASP A 41 -1.26 11.06 3.76
C ASP A 41 -2.54 10.28 4.02
N LEU A 42 -2.51 8.95 3.88
CA LEU A 42 -3.67 8.10 4.21
C LEU A 42 -4.07 8.23 5.67
N ALA A 43 -3.11 8.20 6.60
CA ALA A 43 -3.38 8.40 8.01
C ALA A 43 -4.00 9.78 8.28
N CYS A 44 -3.47 10.85 7.67
CA CYS A 44 -4.00 12.21 7.84
C CYS A 44 -5.42 12.36 7.27
N LEU A 45 -5.64 11.88 6.04
CA LEU A 45 -6.91 12.02 5.31
C LEU A 45 -8.04 11.22 5.95
N PHE A 46 -7.74 10.01 6.44
CA PHE A 46 -8.77 9.09 6.91
C PHE A 46 -8.93 9.01 8.44
N ALA A 47 -7.98 9.53 9.24
CA ALA A 47 -8.11 9.57 10.71
C ALA A 47 -9.34 10.35 11.18
N GLY A 48 -9.69 11.44 10.49
CA GLY A 48 -10.87 12.26 10.79
C GLY A 48 -12.13 11.86 10.01
N ALA A 49 -12.03 10.92 9.08
CA ALA A 49 -13.13 10.55 8.21
C ALA A 49 -14.16 9.71 8.99
N ARG A 50 -15.34 10.27 9.28
CA ARG A 50 -16.44 9.49 9.84
C ARG A 50 -16.87 8.41 8.84
N GLY A 51 -16.79 7.14 9.23
CA GLY A 51 -17.39 6.09 8.41
C GLY A 51 -16.86 4.67 8.58
N GLY A 52 -16.45 4.24 9.77
CA GLY A 52 -16.28 2.82 10.09
C GLY A 52 -17.38 2.31 11.03
N GLU A 53 -17.58 0.99 11.12
CA GLU A 53 -18.55 0.36 12.04
C GLU A 53 -18.38 0.82 13.50
N ALA A 54 -17.17 1.25 13.85
CA ALA A 54 -16.80 1.71 15.19
C ALA A 54 -17.04 3.23 15.44
N GLY A 55 -17.67 3.94 14.49
CA GLY A 55 -18.05 5.35 14.63
C GLY A 55 -16.93 6.39 14.43
N GLY A 56 -15.70 5.95 14.14
CA GLY A 56 -14.53 6.82 13.93
C GLY A 56 -13.89 6.69 12.54
N GLY A 57 -12.58 7.01 12.48
CA GLY A 57 -11.74 7.07 11.28
C GLY A 57 -11.31 5.72 10.72
N TRP A 58 -10.52 5.76 9.65
CA TRP A 58 -9.85 4.59 9.07
C TRP A 58 -8.34 4.73 9.15
N PHE A 59 -7.65 3.63 9.40
CA PHE A 59 -6.19 3.60 9.49
C PHE A 59 -5.59 2.44 8.67
N PRO A 60 -4.43 2.63 8.03
CA PRO A 60 -3.67 1.52 7.46
C PRO A 60 -3.33 0.49 8.55
N GLY A 61 -3.51 -0.80 8.26
CA GLY A 61 -3.27 -1.87 9.24
C GLY A 61 -1.83 -1.99 9.74
N VAL A 62 -0.87 -1.45 8.98
CA VAL A 62 0.55 -1.36 9.32
C VAL A 62 1.02 0.07 9.05
N VAL A 63 1.57 0.73 10.08
CA VAL A 63 2.16 2.06 9.97
C VAL A 63 3.65 1.95 10.30
N PRO A 64 4.57 2.16 9.33
CA PRO A 64 6.00 2.21 9.62
C PRO A 64 6.31 3.40 10.54
N GLY A 65 7.45 3.34 11.23
CA GLY A 65 7.91 4.44 12.10
C GLY A 65 8.18 5.76 11.38
N THR A 66 8.13 5.78 10.05
CA THR A 66 8.36 6.96 9.20
C THR A 66 7.12 7.26 8.35
N ARG A 67 6.72 8.53 8.26
CA ARG A 67 5.47 8.93 7.57
C ARG A 67 5.61 9.05 6.04
N PHE A 68 6.83 8.97 5.53
CA PHE A 68 7.19 9.32 4.15
C PHE A 68 7.30 8.11 3.21
N VAL A 69 6.80 6.95 3.61
CA VAL A 69 6.84 5.74 2.79
C VAL A 69 5.63 5.75 1.85
N THR A 70 5.87 5.59 0.55
CA THR A 70 4.80 5.46 -0.46
C THR A 70 4.19 4.06 -0.41
N LEU A 71 2.97 3.87 -0.92
CA LEU A 71 2.36 2.55 -1.04
C LEU A 71 3.21 1.60 -1.88
N GLY A 72 3.78 2.09 -2.98
CA GLY A 72 4.68 1.32 -3.84
C GLY A 72 5.94 0.87 -3.12
N GLY A 73 6.58 1.78 -2.37
CA GLY A 73 7.74 1.45 -1.54
C GLY A 73 7.40 0.49 -0.40
N ALA A 74 6.23 0.67 0.23
CA ALA A 74 5.74 -0.20 1.29
C ALA A 74 5.52 -1.64 0.81
N VAL A 75 4.95 -1.81 -0.39
CA VAL A 75 4.77 -3.11 -1.04
C VAL A 75 6.12 -3.70 -1.46
N ALA A 76 6.95 -2.91 -2.15
CA ALA A 76 8.23 -3.39 -2.70
C ALA A 76 9.23 -3.82 -1.62
N ALA A 77 9.19 -3.20 -0.44
CA ALA A 77 10.03 -3.52 0.71
C ALA A 77 9.35 -4.46 1.73
N ASP A 78 8.09 -4.88 1.49
CA ASP A 78 7.21 -5.58 2.43
C ASP A 78 7.36 -5.09 3.88
N ILE A 79 7.17 -3.78 4.07
CA ILE A 79 7.53 -3.14 5.35
C ILE A 79 6.82 -3.79 6.54
N HIS A 80 7.54 -3.87 7.65
CA HIS A 80 7.06 -4.42 8.91
C HIS A 80 6.77 -3.26 9.89
N GLY A 81 5.67 -3.33 10.63
CA GLY A 81 5.43 -2.42 11.75
C GLY A 81 6.24 -2.82 12.99
N LYS A 82 6.43 -1.90 13.94
CA LYS A 82 7.07 -2.19 15.24
C LYS A 82 6.34 -3.28 16.06
N ASN A 83 5.08 -3.58 15.74
CA ASN A 83 4.26 -4.65 16.32
C ASN A 83 4.28 -5.95 15.49
N HIS A 84 5.40 -6.26 14.82
CA HIS A 84 5.53 -7.40 13.89
C HIS A 84 5.09 -8.75 14.49
N HIS A 85 5.18 -8.91 15.81
CA HIS A 85 4.74 -10.11 16.53
C HIS A 85 3.21 -10.28 16.59
N ARG A 86 2.41 -9.28 16.19
CA ARG A 86 0.94 -9.32 16.30
C ARG A 86 0.17 -8.89 15.04
N ASP A 87 0.73 -8.01 14.20
CA ASP A 87 0.00 -7.39 13.07
C ASP A 87 0.44 -7.85 11.66
N GLY A 88 1.52 -8.64 11.52
CA GLY A 88 2.02 -9.14 10.24
C GLY A 88 2.83 -8.12 9.42
N SER A 89 3.14 -8.43 8.15
CA SER A 89 3.79 -7.50 7.20
C SER A 89 2.77 -6.66 6.43
N PHE A 90 3.20 -5.57 5.80
CA PHE A 90 2.31 -4.67 5.03
C PHE A 90 1.53 -5.43 3.95
N SER A 91 2.13 -6.45 3.33
CA SER A 91 1.39 -7.27 2.38
C SER A 91 0.12 -7.91 2.96
N SER A 92 0.02 -8.12 4.28
CA SER A 92 -1.16 -8.72 4.92
C SER A 92 -2.43 -7.88 4.76
N CYS A 93 -2.29 -6.57 4.58
CA CYS A 93 -3.41 -5.68 4.29
C CYS A 93 -3.58 -5.39 2.79
N VAL A 94 -2.69 -5.87 1.93
CA VAL A 94 -2.80 -5.72 0.47
C VAL A 94 -3.60 -6.88 -0.11
N ASP A 95 -4.73 -6.55 -0.75
CA ASP A 95 -5.58 -7.53 -1.44
C ASP A 95 -5.04 -7.82 -2.84
N SER A 96 -4.73 -6.78 -3.62
CA SER A 96 -4.17 -6.92 -4.97
C SER A 96 -3.30 -5.73 -5.38
N ILE A 97 -2.48 -5.97 -6.40
CA ILE A 97 -1.58 -4.98 -7.02
C ILE A 97 -1.69 -5.10 -8.53
N THR A 98 -1.83 -3.96 -9.21
CA THR A 98 -1.72 -3.88 -10.67
C THR A 98 -0.29 -3.53 -11.05
N LEU A 99 0.31 -4.32 -11.94
CA LEU A 99 1.67 -4.18 -12.43
C LEU A 99 1.68 -3.92 -13.92
N ARG A 100 2.38 -2.87 -14.34
CA ARG A 100 2.80 -2.70 -15.72
C ARG A 100 4.08 -3.49 -15.96
N LEU A 101 3.97 -4.51 -16.80
CA LEU A 101 5.10 -5.32 -17.25
C LEU A 101 5.94 -4.57 -18.30
N PRO A 102 7.20 -5.00 -18.53
CA PRO A 102 8.03 -4.44 -19.60
C PRO A 102 7.42 -4.58 -21.01
N SER A 103 6.52 -5.55 -21.21
CA SER A 103 5.75 -5.72 -22.45
C SER A 103 4.76 -4.58 -22.71
N GLY A 104 4.45 -3.76 -21.70
CA GLY A 104 3.40 -2.74 -21.74
C GLY A 104 2.03 -3.26 -21.31
N GLU A 105 1.89 -4.55 -21.01
CA GLU A 105 0.68 -5.14 -20.44
C GLU A 105 0.53 -4.76 -18.96
N SER A 106 -0.70 -4.48 -18.53
CA SER A 106 -1.06 -4.30 -17.12
C SER A 106 -1.71 -5.58 -16.61
N LEU A 107 -1.16 -6.15 -15.54
CA LEU A 107 -1.68 -7.36 -14.90
C LEU A 107 -2.02 -7.08 -13.44
N GLU A 108 -3.21 -7.50 -13.02
CA GLU A 108 -3.55 -7.57 -11.60
C GLU A 108 -3.05 -8.90 -11.01
N CYS A 109 -2.46 -8.84 -9.82
CA CYS A 109 -2.04 -10.01 -9.07
C CYS A 109 -2.42 -9.89 -7.60
N SER A 110 -2.67 -11.02 -6.95
CA SER A 110 -3.18 -11.10 -5.57
C SER A 110 -2.65 -12.37 -4.88
N ARG A 111 -3.08 -12.57 -3.63
CA ARG A 111 -2.77 -13.79 -2.86
C ARG A 111 -3.42 -15.05 -3.42
N THR A 112 -4.45 -14.92 -4.25
CA THR A 112 -5.21 -16.03 -4.85
C THR A 112 -5.02 -16.12 -6.35
N GLU A 113 -4.75 -15.01 -7.02
CA GLU A 113 -4.55 -14.92 -8.47
C GLU A 113 -3.10 -14.49 -8.80
N ARG A 114 -2.45 -15.20 -9.72
CA ARG A 114 -1.04 -14.93 -10.10
C ARG A 114 -0.11 -14.81 -8.89
N ARG A 115 -0.30 -15.72 -7.92
CA ARG A 115 0.35 -15.74 -6.60
C ARG A 115 1.87 -15.60 -6.67
N GLY A 116 2.50 -16.24 -7.67
CA GLY A 116 3.95 -16.13 -7.89
C GLY A 116 4.40 -14.71 -8.23
N LEU A 117 3.64 -13.99 -9.05
CA LEU A 117 3.93 -12.60 -9.41
C LEU A 117 3.69 -11.65 -8.22
N PHE A 118 2.60 -11.88 -7.48
CA PHE A 118 2.32 -11.13 -6.26
C PHE A 118 3.46 -11.29 -5.23
N GLY A 119 3.83 -12.53 -4.92
CA GLY A 119 4.92 -12.83 -3.98
C GLY A 119 6.29 -12.36 -4.46
N ALA A 120 6.56 -12.36 -5.76
CA ALA A 120 7.81 -11.84 -6.32
C ALA A 120 7.87 -10.30 -6.30
N THR A 121 6.72 -9.62 -6.23
CA THR A 121 6.65 -8.15 -6.19
C THR A 121 6.71 -7.62 -4.77
N VAL A 122 6.00 -8.28 -3.86
CA VAL A 122 6.05 -8.03 -2.42
C VAL A 122 7.45 -8.41 -1.92
N GLY A 123 8.22 -7.44 -1.43
CA GLY A 123 9.62 -7.67 -1.02
C GLY A 123 10.61 -7.83 -2.19
N GLY A 124 10.16 -7.68 -3.44
CA GLY A 124 10.96 -7.84 -4.65
C GLY A 124 11.69 -6.58 -5.14
N MET A 125 11.61 -5.47 -4.38
CA MET A 125 12.26 -4.19 -4.71
C MET A 125 11.95 -3.63 -6.12
N GLY A 126 10.78 -3.97 -6.69
CA GLY A 126 10.34 -3.45 -8.00
C GLY A 126 10.99 -4.11 -9.23
N LEU A 127 11.61 -5.29 -9.08
CA LEU A 127 12.24 -6.02 -10.19
C LEU A 127 11.26 -6.74 -11.11
N THR A 128 9.98 -6.83 -10.72
CA THR A 128 8.92 -7.55 -11.45
C THR A 128 8.14 -6.68 -12.43
N GLY A 129 8.19 -5.35 -12.28
CA GLY A 129 7.42 -4.40 -13.07
C GLY A 129 7.17 -3.09 -12.31
N MET A 130 6.46 -2.15 -12.94
CA MET A 130 6.05 -0.91 -12.29
C MET A 130 4.69 -1.12 -11.63
N ILE A 131 4.60 -0.91 -10.31
CA ILE A 131 3.30 -0.88 -9.62
C ILE A 131 2.51 0.33 -10.12
N GLU A 132 1.29 0.11 -10.58
CA GLU A 132 0.37 1.16 -11.02
C GLU A 132 -0.73 1.41 -10.00
N ARG A 133 -1.19 0.36 -9.31
CA ARG A 133 -2.29 0.41 -8.35
C ARG A 133 -2.07 -0.55 -7.21
N VAL A 134 -2.45 -0.12 -6.01
CA VAL A 134 -2.45 -0.92 -4.79
C VAL A 134 -3.87 -0.91 -4.23
N ARG A 135 -4.47 -2.11 -4.12
CA ARG A 135 -5.73 -2.32 -3.41
C ARG A 135 -5.45 -2.92 -2.04
N MET A 136 -5.89 -2.25 -0.99
CA MET A 136 -5.61 -2.64 0.39
C MET A 136 -6.78 -2.38 1.34
N ARG A 137 -6.83 -3.11 2.45
CA ARG A 137 -7.82 -2.90 3.52
C ARG A 137 -7.31 -1.94 4.57
N MET A 138 -8.13 -0.92 4.84
CA MET A 138 -8.00 -0.06 6.01
C MET A 138 -8.77 -0.68 7.19
N ARG A 139 -8.31 -0.40 8.42
CA ARG A 139 -8.97 -0.82 9.65
C ARG A 139 -9.80 0.34 10.22
N PRO A 140 -11.04 0.12 10.65
CA PRO A 140 -11.80 1.13 11.35
C PRO A 140 -11.21 1.35 12.75
N VAL A 141 -11.18 2.58 13.23
CA VAL A 141 -10.72 2.94 14.59
C VAL A 141 -11.79 3.74 15.31
N SER A 142 -12.11 3.36 16.56
CA SER A 142 -13.21 3.96 17.33
C SER A 142 -12.87 5.30 18.01
N SER A 143 -11.60 5.73 18.04
CA SER A 143 -11.20 7.06 18.51
C SER A 143 -9.72 7.32 18.25
N SER A 144 -9.31 8.59 18.31
CA SER A 144 -7.97 9.15 18.06
C SER A 144 -6.88 8.74 19.08
N TRP A 145 -6.95 7.55 19.67
CA TRP A 145 -5.97 7.05 20.64
C TRP A 145 -5.24 5.81 20.10
N ILE A 146 -4.04 6.04 19.57
CA ILE A 146 -3.04 4.99 19.42
C ILE A 146 -2.56 4.64 20.84
N ARG A 147 -2.89 3.43 21.31
CA ARG A 147 -2.33 2.88 22.53
C ARG A 147 -1.02 2.19 22.16
N THR A 148 0.05 2.96 22.08
CA THR A 148 1.41 2.42 22.09
C THR A 148 1.66 1.88 23.50
N ARG A 149 1.82 0.56 23.65
CA ARG A 149 2.47 -0.02 24.82
C ARG A 149 3.92 -0.29 24.46
#